data_AF-A0A5J6P3D6-F1
#
_entry.id   AF-A0A5J6P3D6-F1
#
_cell.length_a   1.000
_cell.length_b   1.000
_cell.length_c   1.000
_cell.angle_alpha   90.00
_cell.angle_beta   90.00
_cell.angle_gamma   90.00
#
_symmetry.space_group_name_H-M   'P 1'
#
loop_
_entity.id
_entity.type
_entity.pdbx_description
1 polymer ?
#
loop_
_entity_poly.entity_id
_entity_poly.type
_entity_poly.pdbx_seq_one_letter_code
_entity_poly.pdbx_strand_id
1 'polypeptide(L)'
;MTKVFAGVLGIFLIVVFLYFGFMKFILNEQGSADINGLGTVYIGSTISHSKFGVGKVEEIHKNEESHTLIVEFKEEGMKVLIAELSPIEIQKN
;
A
#
# COMPACT_ATOMS: atom_id res chain seq x y z
N MET A 1 -23.36 -28.41 -31.44
CA MET A 1 -22.94 -28.26 -30.02
C MET A 1 -21.70 -27.37 -29.82
N THR A 2 -20.84 -27.16 -30.83
CA THR A 2 -19.58 -26.39 -30.70
C THR A 2 -19.73 -24.88 -30.49
N LYS A 3 -20.82 -24.24 -30.95
CA LYS A 3 -21.02 -22.78 -30.82
C LYS A 3 -21.35 -22.32 -29.40
N VAL A 4 -21.99 -23.18 -28.60
CA VAL A 4 -22.37 -22.85 -27.20
C VAL A 4 -21.14 -22.86 -26.30
N PHE A 5 -20.20 -23.79 -26.53
CA PHE A 5 -18.93 -23.86 -25.81
C PHE A 5 -18.05 -22.62 -26.02
N ALA A 6 -17.99 -22.09 -27.24
CA ALA A 6 -17.22 -20.89 -27.54
C ALA A 6 -17.77 -19.62 -26.85
N GLY A 7 -19.10 -19.51 -26.73
CA GLY A 7 -19.75 -18.40 -26.04
C GLY A 7 -19.49 -18.39 -24.54
N VAL A 8 -19.58 -19.56 -23.89
CA VAL A 8 -19.30 -19.70 -22.45
C VAL A 8 -17.82 -19.44 -22.14
N LEU A 9 -16.92 -19.96 -22.99
CA LEU A 9 -15.48 -19.74 -22.84
C LEU A 9 -15.11 -18.25 -23.00
N GLY A 10 -15.73 -17.55 -23.94
CA GLY A 10 -15.51 -16.11 -24.15
C GLY A 10 -15.93 -15.26 -22.94
N ILE A 11 -17.11 -15.55 -22.36
CA ILE A 11 -17.59 -14.84 -21.16
C ILE A 11 -16.66 -15.12 -19.97
N PHE A 12 -16.21 -16.38 -19.81
CA PHE A 12 -15.28 -16.75 -18.74
C PHE A 12 -13.97 -15.94 -18.81
N LEU A 13 -13.38 -15.81 -20.00
CA LEU A 13 -12.14 -15.04 -20.18
C LEU A 13 -12.32 -13.55 -19.87
N ILE A 14 -13.46 -12.96 -20.19
CA ILE A 14 -13.76 -11.55 -19.89
C ILE A 14 -13.85 -11.33 -18.38
N VAL A 15 -14.55 -12.21 -17.65
CA VAL A 15 -14.67 -12.12 -16.19
C VAL A 15 -13.31 -12.25 -15.52
N VAL A 16 -12.47 -13.18 -15.99
CA VAL A 16 -11.10 -13.35 -15.49
C VAL A 16 -10.27 -12.09 -15.76
N PHE A 17 -10.36 -11.51 -16.96
CA PHE A 17 -9.63 -10.30 -17.30
C PHE A 17 -10.04 -9.10 -16.43
N LEU A 18 -11.34 -8.91 -16.20
CA LEU A 18 -11.87 -7.89 -15.31
C LEU A 18 -11.39 -8.08 -13.86
N TYR A 19 -11.34 -9.33 -13.39
CA TYR A 19 -10.84 -9.67 -12.05
C TYR A 19 -9.35 -9.29 -11.89
N PHE A 20 -8.50 -9.64 -12.85
CA PHE A 20 -7.08 -9.27 -12.82
C PHE A 20 -6.87 -7.75 -12.90
N GLY A 21 -7.64 -7.05 -13.72
CA GLY A 21 -7.62 -5.59 -13.80
C GLY A 21 -7.98 -4.93 -12.46
N PHE A 22 -9.01 -5.44 -11.79
CA PHE A 22 -9.45 -4.97 -10.49
C PHE A 22 -8.41 -5.24 -9.38
N MET A 23 -7.80 -6.42 -9.34
CA MET A 23 -6.75 -6.73 -8.37
C MET A 23 -5.54 -5.82 -8.55
N LYS A 24 -5.15 -5.52 -9.80
CA LYS A 24 -4.06 -4.60 -10.09
C LYS A 24 -4.38 -3.16 -9.65
N PHE A 25 -5.64 -2.74 -9.73
CA PHE A 25 -6.09 -1.43 -9.25
C PHE A 25 -6.02 -1.33 -7.71
N ILE A 26 -6.51 -2.33 -6.98
CA ILE A 26 -6.44 -2.36 -5.50
C ILE A 26 -4.99 -2.36 -5.00
N LEU A 27 -4.11 -3.14 -5.63
CA LEU A 27 -2.68 -3.14 -5.29
C LEU A 27 -2.02 -1.79 -5.52
N ASN A 28 -2.46 -1.04 -6.54
CA ASN A 28 -1.87 0.25 -6.87
C ASN A 28 -2.33 1.37 -5.92
N GLU A 29 -3.56 1.31 -5.41
CA GLU A 29 -4.03 2.27 -4.42
C GLU A 29 -3.38 2.08 -3.05
N GLN A 30 -2.86 0.90 -2.72
CA GLN A 30 -2.16 0.67 -1.45
C GLN A 30 -0.70 1.17 -1.47
N GLY A 31 -0.14 1.48 -2.64
CA GLY A 31 1.26 1.88 -2.80
C GLY A 31 1.63 3.25 -2.21
N SER A 32 0.64 4.09 -1.89
CA SER A 32 0.86 5.40 -1.30
C SER A 32 -0.36 5.92 -0.55
N ALA A 33 -0.14 6.66 0.54
CA ALA A 33 -1.18 7.41 1.24
C ALA A 33 -0.79 8.86 1.43
N ASP A 34 -1.77 9.76 1.34
CA ASP A 34 -1.58 11.15 1.70
C ASP A 34 -1.91 11.33 3.19
N ILE A 35 -0.89 11.65 3.97
CA ILE A 35 -0.96 11.67 5.42
C ILE A 35 -0.98 13.11 5.90
N ASN A 36 -1.95 13.46 6.73
CA ASN A 36 -2.10 14.82 7.22
C ASN A 36 -0.86 15.25 8.04
N GLY A 37 -0.28 16.40 7.69
CA GLY A 37 0.94 16.93 8.31
C GLY A 37 2.26 16.33 7.82
N LEU A 38 2.22 15.24 7.05
CA LEU A 38 3.39 14.54 6.51
C LEU A 38 3.48 14.62 4.98
N GLY A 39 2.33 14.74 4.30
CA GLY A 39 2.21 14.67 2.85
C GLY A 39 2.15 13.23 2.35
N THR A 40 2.45 13.03 1.07
CA THR A 40 2.32 11.72 0.44
C THR A 40 3.48 10.79 0.81
N VAL A 41 3.16 9.68 1.49
CA VAL A 41 4.07 8.59 1.82
C VAL A 41 3.86 7.45 0.84
N TYR A 42 4.96 6.90 0.31
CA TYR A 42 4.95 5.73 -0.57
C TYR A 42 5.53 4.51 0.15
N ILE A 43 5.05 3.32 -0.20
CA ILE A 43 5.73 2.08 0.17
C ILE A 43 7.16 2.13 -0.39
N GLY A 44 8.14 1.77 0.43
CA GLY A 44 9.57 1.88 0.16
C GLY A 44 10.20 3.22 0.54
N SER A 45 9.41 4.22 0.95
CA SER A 45 9.94 5.51 1.42
C SER A 45 10.77 5.34 2.68
N THR A 46 11.83 6.15 2.81
CA THR A 46 12.62 6.24 4.03
C THR A 46 12.04 7.32 4.95
N ILE A 47 11.80 6.96 6.20
CA ILE A 47 11.33 7.87 7.24
C ILE A 47 12.29 7.90 8.42
N SER A 48 12.35 9.02 9.11
CA SER A 48 13.05 9.17 10.38
C SER A 48 12.04 9.19 11.52
N HIS A 49 12.32 8.47 12.61
CA HIS A 49 11.53 8.48 13.84
C HIS A 49 12.44 8.82 15.03
N SER A 50 12.03 9.78 15.87
CA SER A 50 12.86 10.28 16.97
C SER A 50 13.39 9.19 17.92
N LYS A 51 12.59 8.15 18.17
CA LYS A 51 12.95 7.00 19.04
C LYS A 51 13.65 5.84 18.33
N PHE A 52 13.31 5.56 17.07
CA PHE A 52 13.69 4.31 16.39
C PHE A 52 14.71 4.53 15.28
N GLY A 53 15.09 5.79 15.04
CA GLY A 53 16.03 6.16 13.98
C GLY A 53 15.39 6.11 12.60
N VAL A 54 16.18 5.72 11.61
CA VAL A 54 15.77 5.69 10.21
C VAL A 54 15.21 4.32 9.85
N GLY A 55 14.04 4.31 9.21
CA GLY A 55 13.36 3.10 8.78
C GLY A 55 12.76 3.21 7.38
N LYS A 56 12.38 2.07 6.82
CA LYS A 56 11.77 1.96 5.49
C LYS A 56 10.32 1.51 5.62
N VAL A 57 9.42 2.19 4.93
CA VAL A 57 7.99 1.84 4.92
C VAL A 57 7.80 0.59 4.09
N GLU A 58 7.28 -0.47 4.69
CA GLU A 58 7.01 -1.74 3.99
C GLU A 58 5.53 -1.85 3.63
N GLU A 59 4.62 -1.38 4.50
CA GLU A 59 3.18 -1.40 4.24
C GLU A 59 2.49 -0.13 4.74
N ILE A 60 1.39 0.23 4.07
CA ILE A 60 0.54 1.37 4.41
C ILE A 60 -0.90 0.88 4.51
N HIS A 61 -1.48 0.99 5.70
CA HIS A 61 -2.89 0.76 5.94
C HIS A 61 -3.63 2.08 6.04
N LYS A 62 -4.49 2.34 5.06
CA LYS A 62 -5.37 3.50 5.02
C LYS A 62 -6.54 3.26 5.95
N ASN A 63 -6.72 4.14 6.93
CA ASN A 63 -7.91 4.22 7.75
C ASN A 63 -8.57 5.58 7.54
N GLU A 64 -9.86 5.70 7.79
CA GLU A 64 -10.60 6.95 7.56
C GLU A 64 -10.12 8.09 8.48
N GLU A 65 -9.63 7.76 9.68
CA GLU A 65 -9.20 8.75 10.68
C GLU A 65 -7.67 8.88 10.80
N SER A 66 -6.91 7.80 10.63
CA SER A 66 -5.45 7.81 10.84
C SER A 66 -4.75 6.67 10.11
N HIS A 67 -3.74 6.97 9.32
CA HIS A 67 -2.99 6.00 8.55
C HIS A 67 -2.04 5.22 9.45
N THR A 68 -2.01 3.89 9.27
CA THR A 68 -1.03 3.03 9.95
C THR A 68 0.08 2.67 8.97
N LEU A 69 1.32 2.88 9.39
CA LEU A 69 2.52 2.53 8.65
C LEU A 69 3.21 1.35 9.33
N ILE A 70 3.57 0.34 8.54
CA ILE A 70 4.47 -0.70 8.98
C ILE A 70 5.86 -0.34 8.45
N VAL A 71 6.80 -0.15 9.38
CA VAL A 71 8.11 0.41 9.09
C VAL A 71 9.17 -0.52 9.63
N GLU A 72 10.11 -0.92 8.79
CA GLU A 72 11.29 -1.67 9.18
C GLU A 72 12.42 -0.70 9.55
N PHE A 73 12.73 -0.63 10.83
CA PHE A 73 13.86 0.14 11.35
C PHE A 73 15.11 -0.73 11.39
N LYS A 74 16.24 -0.18 10.96
CA LYS A 74 17.49 -0.95 10.78
C LYS A 74 17.97 -1.63 12.07
N GLU A 75 17.79 -0.99 13.22
CA GLU A 75 18.27 -1.47 14.52
C GLU A 75 17.16 -2.08 15.38
N GLU A 76 15.91 -1.67 15.15
CA GLU A 76 14.76 -1.97 16.01
C GLU A 76 13.77 -2.98 15.40
N GLY A 77 14.00 -3.35 14.14
CA GLY A 77 13.15 -4.24 13.34
C GLY A 77 11.83 -3.61 12.93
N MET A 78 10.84 -4.45 12.65
CA MET A 78 9.53 -4.03 12.18
C MET A 78 8.69 -3.40 13.32
N LYS A 79 8.16 -2.20 13.09
CA LYS A 79 7.26 -1.50 14.02
C LYS A 79 6.01 -1.03 13.29
N VAL A 80 4.92 -0.92 14.05
CA VAL A 80 3.64 -0.38 13.60
C VAL A 80 3.50 1.02 14.17
N LEU A 81 3.31 2.01 13.30
CA LEU A 81 3.21 3.42 13.66
C LEU A 81 1.89 4.01 13.15
N ILE A 82 1.24 4.81 13.99
CA ILE A 82 0.11 5.64 13.55
C ILE A 82 0.72 6.95 13.04
N ALA A 83 0.67 7.19 11.74
CA ALA A 83 1.48 8.21 11.09
C ALA A 83 1.22 9.62 11.63
N GLU A 84 -0.06 9.99 11.80
CA GLU A 84 -0.50 11.30 12.27
C GLU A 84 -0.18 11.57 13.74
N LEU A 85 0.04 10.51 14.53
CA LEU A 85 0.35 10.60 15.96
C LEU A 85 1.83 10.33 16.28
N SER A 86 2.61 9.91 15.28
CA SER A 86 4.01 9.54 15.47
C SER A 86 4.92 10.71 15.10
N PRO A 87 6.00 10.96 15.85
CA PRO A 87 7.01 11.96 15.52
C PRO A 87 7.91 11.45 14.39
N ILE A 88 7.35 11.37 13.19
CA ILE A 88 8.02 10.93 11.97
C ILE A 88 8.30 12.10 11.03
N GLU A 89 9.42 12.01 10.31
CA GLU A 89 9.80 12.94 9.25
C GLU A 89 10.12 12.15 7.99
N ILE A 90 9.52 12.54 6.86
CA ILE A 90 9.82 11.92 5.56
C ILE A 90 11.13 12.49 5.04
N GLN A 91 12.13 11.63 4.84
CA GLN A 91 13.35 12.05 4.14
C GLN A 91 13.05 12.08 2.64
N LYS A 92 12.89 13.29 2.09
CA LYS A 92 12.88 13.50 0.65
C LYS A 92 14.29 13.24 0.13
N ASN A 93 14.47 12.10 -0.53
CA ASN A 93 15.66 11.84 -1.32
C ASN A 93 15.60 12.61 -2.63
#